data_AF-A0A8T5SYQ5-F1
#
_entry.id   AF-A0A8T5SYQ5-F1
#
_cell.length_a   1.000
_cell.length_b   1.000
_cell.length_c   1.000
_cell.angle_alpha   90.00
_cell.angle_beta   90.00
_cell.angle_gamma   90.00
#
_symmetry.space_group_name_H-M   'P 1'
#
loop_
_entity.id
_entity.type
_entity.pdbx_description
1 polymer ?
#
loop_
_entity_poly.entity_id
_entity_poly.type
_entity_poly.pdbx_seq_one_letter_code
_entity_poly.pdbx_strand_id
1 'polypeptide(L)'
;SKRLSRIKYTVSPDIIEFENEIDSTFEFSMNEHKTKNANKIKSCIYCSTTLIKEEDTKKIQICPNCGEEILYCEICKDLIQKGDNIVQSKICKHIFHKEHILEWIHMKNKCPICKESLNEEMLEIYTPQKKE
;
A
#
# COMPACT_ATOMS: atom_id res chain seq x y z
N SER A 1 4.87 -63.76 -3.29
CA SER A 1 4.01 -63.37 -4.43
C SER A 1 3.25 -62.08 -4.14
N LYS A 2 3.72 -60.95 -4.67
CA LYS A 2 2.96 -59.87 -5.34
C LYS A 2 3.92 -58.69 -5.53
N ARG A 3 4.29 -58.50 -6.80
CA ARG A 3 4.93 -57.32 -7.38
C ARG A 3 3.86 -56.23 -7.54
N LEU A 4 4.26 -54.95 -7.46
CA LEU A 4 3.66 -53.71 -8.03
C LEU A 4 4.11 -52.54 -7.10
N SER A 5 4.63 -51.39 -7.51
CA SER A 5 5.20 -50.84 -8.75
C SER A 5 5.85 -49.50 -8.34
N ARG A 6 7.03 -49.18 -8.91
CA ARG A 6 7.82 -47.96 -8.67
C ARG A 6 6.98 -46.69 -8.88
N ILE A 7 7.00 -45.78 -7.90
CA ILE A 7 6.80 -44.36 -8.21
C ILE A 7 8.19 -43.78 -8.53
N LYS A 8 8.35 -43.28 -9.76
CA LYS A 8 9.55 -42.56 -10.18
C LYS A 8 9.33 -41.08 -9.83
N TYR A 9 10.12 -40.53 -8.93
CA TYR A 9 10.34 -39.09 -8.87
C TYR A 9 11.81 -38.84 -9.15
N THR A 10 12.07 -38.03 -10.18
CA THR A 10 13.40 -37.54 -10.52
C THR A 10 13.72 -36.36 -9.63
N VAL A 11 14.85 -36.42 -8.94
CA VAL A 11 15.41 -35.30 -8.19
C VAL A 11 15.95 -34.32 -9.24
N SER A 12 15.32 -33.15 -9.40
CA SER A 12 15.83 -32.08 -10.26
C SER A 12 16.61 -31.09 -9.38
N PRO A 13 17.86 -30.74 -9.74
CA PRO A 13 18.76 -29.98 -8.88
C PRO A 13 18.66 -28.49 -9.21
N ASP A 14 17.68 -27.79 -8.64
CA ASP A 14 17.65 -26.32 -8.69
C ASP A 14 17.00 -25.79 -7.42
N ILE A 15 17.67 -26.02 -6.28
CA ILE A 15 17.47 -25.15 -5.12
C ILE A 15 18.13 -23.83 -5.51
N ILE A 16 17.32 -22.88 -5.98
CA ILE A 16 17.76 -21.48 -6.04
C ILE A 16 17.76 -21.00 -4.59
N GLU A 17 18.93 -21.09 -3.95
CA GLU A 17 19.26 -20.26 -2.80
C GLU A 17 19.13 -18.82 -3.27
N PHE A 18 18.05 -18.14 -2.87
CA PHE A 18 18.03 -16.68 -2.96
C PHE A 18 18.96 -16.16 -1.87
N GLU A 19 20.25 -16.11 -2.19
CA GLU A 19 21.16 -15.19 -1.54
C GLU A 19 20.56 -13.80 -1.72
N ASN A 20 20.10 -13.22 -0.62
CA ASN A 20 19.77 -11.81 -0.53
C ASN A 20 21.07 -11.03 -0.74
N GLU A 21 21.45 -10.81 -1.99
CA GLU A 21 22.37 -9.74 -2.38
C GLU A 21 21.65 -8.41 -2.14
N ILE A 22 21.68 -7.98 -0.87
CA ILE A 22 21.42 -6.60 -0.49
C ILE A 22 22.60 -5.81 -1.05
N ASP A 23 22.43 -5.26 -2.26
CA ASP A 23 23.43 -4.38 -2.87
C ASP A 23 23.66 -3.18 -1.96
N SER A 24 24.84 -3.17 -1.36
CA SER A 24 25.25 -2.36 -0.23
C SER A 24 25.75 -0.98 -0.64
N THR A 25 24.98 -0.24 -1.45
CA THR A 25 25.32 1.17 -1.76
C THR A 25 24.13 2.14 -1.89
N PHE A 26 22.91 1.74 -1.55
CA PHE A 26 21.80 2.70 -1.43
C PHE A 26 21.34 2.79 0.03
N GLU A 27 22.08 3.57 0.82
CA GLU A 27 21.56 4.17 2.06
C GLU A 27 20.42 5.11 1.70
N PHE A 28 19.25 4.53 1.44
CA PHE A 28 18.04 5.31 1.46
C PHE A 28 17.65 5.46 2.92
N SER A 29 18.07 6.59 3.51
CA SER A 29 17.69 7.04 4.84
C SER A 29 16.23 6.70 5.09
N MET A 30 16.03 5.70 5.95
CA MET A 30 14.76 5.47 6.62
C MET A 30 14.51 6.72 7.47
N ASN A 31 13.79 7.67 6.91
CA ASN A 31 13.17 8.70 7.71
C ASN A 31 12.06 8.01 8.51
N GLU A 32 12.44 7.54 9.70
CA GLU A 32 11.53 7.15 10.77
C GLU A 32 10.66 8.36 11.17
N HIS A 33 9.62 8.65 10.40
CA HIS A 33 8.57 9.55 10.83
C HIS A 33 7.47 8.76 11.53
N LYS A 34 7.71 8.63 12.85
CA LYS A 34 6.76 8.38 13.93
C LYS A 34 6.27 6.94 14.08
N THR A 35 6.99 6.19 14.90
CA THR A 35 6.40 5.19 15.79
C THR A 35 5.26 5.82 16.59
N LYS A 36 4.00 5.52 16.22
CA LYS A 36 2.85 5.74 17.10
C LYS A 36 2.12 4.41 17.24
N ASN A 37 2.69 3.56 18.10
CA ASN A 37 1.94 2.50 18.73
C ASN A 37 0.96 3.15 19.73
N ALA A 38 -0.28 3.25 19.31
CA ALA A 38 -1.47 3.41 20.13
C ALA A 38 -2.59 2.87 19.25
N ASN A 39 -3.57 2.15 19.81
CA ASN A 39 -4.77 1.66 19.12
C ASN A 39 -5.45 2.78 18.31
N LYS A 40 -4.97 3.04 17.09
CA LYS A 40 -5.35 4.20 16.30
C LYS A 40 -6.58 3.79 15.52
N ILE A 41 -7.72 3.98 16.17
CA ILE A 41 -9.05 3.91 15.57
C ILE A 41 -8.99 4.63 14.22
N LYS A 42 -9.16 3.87 13.14
CA LYS A 42 -9.22 4.42 11.77
C LYS A 42 -10.66 4.75 11.45
N SER A 43 -10.90 5.70 10.55
CA SER A 43 -12.25 6.07 10.14
C SER A 43 -12.41 6.03 8.63
N CYS A 44 -13.60 5.67 8.18
CA CYS A 44 -13.96 5.70 6.76
C CYS A 44 -13.92 7.15 6.25
N ILE A 45 -13.26 7.34 5.10
CA ILE A 45 -13.12 8.66 4.49
C ILE A 45 -14.46 9.25 4.00
N TYR A 46 -15.46 8.40 3.72
CA TYR A 46 -16.77 8.81 3.20
C TYR A 46 -17.80 9.03 4.30
N CYS A 47 -17.96 8.07 5.23
CA CYS A 47 -19.00 8.13 6.27
C CYS A 47 -18.48 8.41 7.68
N SER A 48 -17.17 8.48 7.88
CA SER A 48 -16.52 8.66 9.20
C SER A 48 -16.69 7.49 10.18
N THR A 49 -17.30 6.38 9.76
CA THR A 49 -17.44 5.20 10.62
C THR A 49 -16.09 4.64 10.99
N THR A 50 -15.94 4.26 12.26
CA THR A 50 -14.77 3.57 12.76
C THR A 50 -14.53 2.26 12.02
N LEU A 51 -13.34 2.11 11.47
CA LEU A 51 -12.81 0.91 10.84
C LEU A 51 -11.87 0.25 11.86
N ILE A 52 -12.32 -0.85 12.43
CA ILE A 52 -11.55 -1.62 13.41
C ILE A 52 -10.63 -2.55 12.61
N LYS A 53 -9.31 -2.35 12.72
CA LYS A 53 -8.36 -3.37 12.30
C LYS A 53 -8.36 -4.42 13.41
N GLU A 54 -9.16 -5.47 13.27
CA GLU A 54 -8.91 -6.68 14.06
C GLU A 54 -7.50 -7.16 13.72
N GLU A 55 -6.74 -7.50 14.76
CA GLU A 55 -5.28 -7.55 14.76
C GLU A 55 -4.70 -8.58 13.76
N ASP A 56 -5.52 -9.41 13.14
CA ASP A 56 -5.05 -10.46 12.24
C ASP A 56 -5.97 -10.69 11.02
N THR A 57 -5.38 -10.51 9.83
CA THR A 57 -5.65 -11.19 8.54
C THR A 57 -6.52 -10.59 7.42
N LYS A 58 -7.30 -9.52 7.59
CA LYS A 58 -8.05 -8.96 6.43
C LYS A 58 -7.95 -7.45 6.25
N LYS A 59 -7.30 -7.03 5.15
CA LYS A 59 -7.43 -5.67 4.63
C LYS A 59 -8.90 -5.42 4.31
N ILE A 60 -9.55 -4.55 5.08
CA ILE A 60 -10.92 -4.14 4.83
C ILE A 60 -10.94 -3.41 3.47
N GLN A 61 -11.57 -4.01 2.46
CA GLN A 61 -11.63 -3.42 1.12
C GLN A 61 -12.80 -2.45 0.97
N ILE A 62 -13.89 -2.68 1.73
CA ILE A 62 -15.13 -1.92 1.61
C ILE A 62 -15.59 -1.53 3.02
N CYS A 63 -16.05 -0.29 3.19
CA CYS A 63 -16.60 0.16 4.46
C CYS A 63 -17.93 -0.53 4.78
N PRO A 64 -18.07 -1.19 5.94
CA PRO A 64 -19.30 -1.91 6.29
C PRO A 64 -20.52 -1.01 6.52
N ASN A 65 -20.32 0.30 6.73
CA ASN A 65 -21.41 1.24 6.97
C ASN A 65 -21.93 1.92 5.70
N CYS A 66 -21.06 2.29 4.76
CA CYS A 66 -21.47 3.01 3.56
C CYS A 66 -21.25 2.27 2.24
N GLY A 67 -20.64 1.07 2.27
CA GLY A 67 -20.43 0.27 1.07
C GLY A 67 -19.36 0.81 0.11
N GLU A 68 -18.68 1.89 0.47
CA GLU A 68 -17.62 2.49 -0.36
C GLU A 68 -16.28 1.79 -0.18
N GLU A 69 -15.48 1.78 -1.26
CA GLU A 69 -14.13 1.21 -1.24
C GLU A 69 -13.21 2.00 -0.30
N ILE A 70 -12.42 1.28 0.49
CA ILE A 70 -11.46 1.89 1.41
C ILE A 70 -10.18 2.19 0.65
N LEU A 71 -9.73 3.44 0.74
CA LEU A 71 -8.50 3.90 0.12
C LEU A 71 -7.29 3.63 1.01
N TYR A 72 -6.19 3.24 0.39
CA TYR A 72 -4.91 3.00 1.03
C TYR A 72 -3.82 3.85 0.36
N CYS A 73 -2.92 4.40 1.17
CA CYS A 73 -1.74 5.06 0.62
C CYS A 73 -0.68 4.00 0.30
N GLU A 74 -0.31 3.87 -0.98
CA GLU A 74 0.65 2.85 -1.42
C GLU A 74 2.09 3.11 -0.94
N ILE A 75 2.36 4.29 -0.37
CA ILE A 75 3.68 4.67 0.14
C ILE A 75 3.84 4.20 1.59
N CYS A 76 2.93 4.58 2.49
CA CYS A 76 2.98 4.16 3.90
C CYS A 76 2.25 2.83 4.17
N LYS A 77 1.56 2.28 3.17
CA LYS A 77 0.72 1.06 3.26
C LYS A 77 -0.39 1.14 4.31
N ASP A 78 -0.78 2.34 4.73
CA ASP A 78 -1.82 2.56 5.73
C ASP A 78 -3.11 3.11 5.10
N LEU A 79 -4.20 2.97 5.83
CA LEU A 79 -5.54 3.39 5.45
C LEU A 79 -5.63 4.92 5.41
N ILE A 80 -6.21 5.44 4.32
CA ILE A 80 -6.57 6.85 4.19
C ILE A 80 -7.91 7.06 4.89
N GLN A 81 -7.90 7.91 5.92
CA GLN A 81 -9.07 8.16 6.76
C GLN A 81 -9.57 9.59 6.63
N LYS A 82 -10.77 9.83 7.16
CA LYS A 82 -11.34 11.18 7.17
C LYS A 82 -10.47 12.13 8.01
N GLY A 83 -10.18 13.31 7.44
CA GLY A 83 -9.33 14.33 8.07
C GLY A 83 -7.85 14.22 7.71
N ASP A 84 -7.44 13.17 6.98
CA ASP A 84 -6.09 13.11 6.42
C ASP A 84 -5.93 14.14 5.30
N ASN A 85 -4.73 14.73 5.21
CA ASN A 85 -4.35 15.55 4.06
C ASN A 85 -4.00 14.62 2.89
N ILE A 86 -4.88 14.57 1.90
CA ILE A 86 -4.73 13.69 0.75
C ILE A 86 -4.84 14.45 -0.56
N VAL A 87 -4.15 13.92 -1.56
CA VAL A 87 -4.07 14.47 -2.90
C VAL A 87 -4.28 13.37 -3.92
N GLN A 88 -4.80 13.76 -5.07
CA GLN A 88 -4.97 12.92 -6.24
C GLN A 88 -4.09 13.43 -7.38
N SER A 89 -3.56 12.51 -8.18
CA SER A 89 -2.89 12.87 -9.43
C SER A 89 -3.91 13.27 -10.50
N LYS A 90 -3.72 14.43 -11.14
CA LYS A 90 -4.58 14.91 -12.23
C LYS A 90 -4.63 13.95 -13.43
N ILE A 91 -3.51 13.27 -13.72
CA ILE A 91 -3.33 12.42 -14.90
C ILE A 91 -3.78 10.96 -14.68
N CYS A 92 -3.38 10.34 -13.57
CA CYS A 92 -3.60 8.91 -13.33
C CYS A 92 -4.63 8.62 -12.24
N LYS A 93 -5.16 9.68 -11.59
CA LYS A 93 -6.23 9.61 -10.57
C LYS A 93 -5.91 8.75 -9.33
N HIS A 94 -4.67 8.35 -9.14
CA HIS A 94 -4.21 7.71 -7.90
C HIS A 94 -4.17 8.70 -6.72
N ILE A 95 -4.52 8.21 -5.53
CA ILE A 95 -4.70 9.01 -4.31
C ILE A 95 -3.66 8.60 -3.27
N PHE A 96 -3.06 9.59 -2.59
CA PHE A 96 -2.04 9.38 -1.56
C PHE A 96 -2.19 10.41 -0.43
N HIS A 97 -1.58 10.13 0.73
CA HIS A 97 -1.29 11.18 1.69
C HIS A 97 -0.36 12.21 1.07
N LYS A 98 -0.68 13.49 1.24
CA LYS A 98 0.05 14.62 0.66
C LYS A 98 1.54 14.57 1.02
N GLU A 99 1.86 14.38 2.30
CA GLU A 99 3.24 14.34 2.80
C GLU A 99 4.04 13.22 2.11
N HIS A 100 3.50 12.00 2.10
CA HIS A 100 4.19 10.83 1.52
C HIS A 100 4.44 10.97 0.01
N ILE A 101 3.46 11.45 -0.76
CA ILE A 101 3.65 11.58 -2.22
C ILE A 101 4.61 12.71 -2.58
N LEU A 102 4.62 13.82 -1.82
CA LEU A 102 5.56 14.92 -2.03
C LEU A 102 7.02 14.47 -1.81
N GLU A 103 7.28 13.73 -0.74
CA GLU A 103 8.61 13.15 -0.51
C GLU A 103 9.00 12.19 -1.65
N TRP A 104 8.08 11.36 -2.11
CA TRP A 104 8.35 10.40 -3.19
C TRP A 104 8.69 11.07 -4.52
N ILE A 105 7.92 12.09 -4.93
CA ILE A 105 8.15 12.73 -6.23
C ILE A 105 9.45 13.53 -6.25
N HIS A 106 9.88 14.13 -5.13
CA HIS A 106 11.16 14.84 -5.06
C HIS A 106 12.35 13.96 -5.44
N MET A 107 12.21 12.64 -5.31
CA MET A 107 13.27 11.69 -5.59
C MET A 107 13.09 10.95 -6.91
N LYS A 108 11.87 10.53 -7.22
CA LYS A 108 11.60 9.65 -8.37
C LYS A 108 10.83 10.31 -9.51
N ASN A 109 10.15 11.44 -9.27
CA ASN A 109 9.28 12.13 -10.24
C ASN A 109 8.30 11.20 -10.99
N LYS A 110 7.85 10.13 -10.33
CA LYS A 110 6.99 9.09 -10.91
C LYS A 110 5.93 8.63 -9.93
N CYS A 111 4.75 8.30 -10.43
CA CYS A 111 3.69 7.71 -9.64
C CYS A 111 4.12 6.34 -9.07
N PRO A 112 3.96 6.10 -7.75
CA PRO A 112 4.28 4.79 -7.15
C PRO A 112 3.47 3.62 -7.71
N ILE A 113 2.29 3.88 -8.27
CA ILE A 113 1.34 2.84 -8.71
C ILE A 113 1.52 2.53 -10.20
N CYS A 114 1.37 3.53 -11.08
CA CYS A 114 1.44 3.32 -12.53
C CYS A 114 2.79 3.67 -13.18
N LYS A 115 3.76 4.19 -12.42
CA LYS A 115 5.09 4.62 -12.91
C LYS A 115 5.08 5.78 -13.93
N GLU A 116 3.93 6.40 -14.14
CA GLU A 116 3.77 7.59 -14.98
C GLU A 116 4.51 8.79 -14.40
N SER A 117 4.99 9.69 -15.25
CA SER A 117 5.70 10.90 -14.82
C SER A 117 4.79 11.79 -13.96
N LEU A 118 5.23 12.14 -12.75
CA LEU A 118 4.42 12.86 -11.77
C LEU A 118 5.26 13.92 -11.07
N ASN A 119 4.74 15.15 -11.03
CA ASN A 119 5.33 16.29 -10.32
C ASN A 119 4.31 16.92 -9.34
N GLU A 120 4.74 17.91 -8.55
CA GLU A 120 3.91 18.52 -7.51
C GLU A 120 2.72 19.30 -8.10
N GLU A 121 2.92 19.96 -9.23
CA GLU A 121 1.88 20.74 -9.92
C GLU A 121 0.74 19.87 -10.47
N MET A 122 1.04 18.59 -10.75
CA MET A 122 0.08 17.59 -11.19
C MET A 122 -0.73 16.96 -10.04
N LEU A 123 -0.52 17.41 -8.79
CA LEU A 123 -1.32 16.99 -7.64
C LEU A 123 -2.46 17.99 -7.38
N GLU A 124 -3.61 17.47 -7.01
CA GLU A 124 -4.77 18.25 -6.57
C GLU A 124 -5.30 17.73 -5.24
N ILE A 125 -5.83 18.61 -4.40
CA ILE A 125 -6.45 18.21 -3.13
C ILE A 125 -7.63 17.30 -3.45
N TYR A 126 -7.66 16.12 -2.85
CA TYR A 126 -8.76 15.19 -3.03
C TYR A 126 -9.77 15.35 -1.89
N THR A 127 -10.99 15.73 -2.23
CA THR A 127 -12.11 15.78 -1.29
C THR A 127 -13.04 14.59 -1.57
N PRO A 128 -13.20 13.64 -0.64
CA PRO A 128 -14.13 12.54 -0.80
C PRO A 128 -15.56 13.08 -0.82
N GLN A 129 -16.23 12.93 -1.95
CA GLN A 129 -17.68 13.15 -2.05
C GLN A 129 -18.35 11.79 -1.91
N LYS A 130 -19.27 11.67 -0.94
CA LYS A 130 -20.11 10.49 -0.83
C LYS A 130 -20.99 10.44 -2.08
N LYS A 131 -20.98 9.32 -2.83
CA LYS A 131 -21.96 9.11 -3.90
C LYS A 131 -23.31 8.95 -3.22
N GLU A 132 -24.23 9.87 -3.53
CA GLU A 132 -25.62 9.84 -3.04
C GLU A 132 -26.39 8.63 -3.58
#